data_AF-A0A7Y6UDC8-F1
#
_entry.id   AF-A0A7Y6UDC8-F1
#
_cell.length_a   1.000
_cell.length_b   1.000
_cell.length_c   1.000
_cell.angle_alpha   90.00
_cell.angle_beta   90.00
_cell.angle_gamma   90.00
#
_symmetry.space_group_name_H-M   'P 1'
#
loop_
_entity.id
_entity.type
_entity.pdbx_description
1 polymer ?
#
loop_
_entity_poly.entity_id
_entity_poly.type
_entity_poly.pdbx_seq_one_letter_code
_entity_poly.pdbx_strand_id
1 'polypeptide(L)'
;MSGPDVVLCLAHRRWSCYYDRSQHLMSECARQRRTIFVEEPELDTVAPDVELSETRTGVITLIPHLPPGLTLQQSERAQRRAVDFVLAHYGCFHPVLWYYTPKAIGFTDHIDASAIVYDWLEEPPAFANDGASRVGHREQHLLDRAHVVFTDIVDNDGFPDHRPLLHHNIHAFSGEPSWSETWRQMWSHVESAIEMRHEQGNVVGSFS
;
A
#
# COMPACT_ATOMS: atom_id res chain seq x y z
N MET A 1 17.98 7.41 -12.85
CA MET A 1 18.14 7.72 -11.41
C MET A 1 17.83 6.45 -10.64
N SER A 2 18.53 6.15 -9.53
CA SER A 2 18.10 5.04 -8.66
C SER A 2 16.71 5.40 -8.14
N GLY A 3 15.73 4.51 -8.32
CA GLY A 3 14.36 4.74 -7.84
C GLY A 3 14.31 4.88 -6.31
N PRO A 4 13.14 5.14 -5.72
CA PRO A 4 12.99 5.22 -4.27
C PRO A 4 13.46 3.93 -3.60
N ASP A 5 14.31 4.09 -2.58
CA ASP A 5 14.97 2.97 -1.91
C ASP A 5 14.05 2.22 -0.93
N VAL A 6 12.88 2.79 -0.60
CA VAL A 6 11.93 2.24 0.37
C VAL A 6 10.53 2.10 -0.21
N VAL A 7 9.94 0.93 0.00
CA VAL A 7 8.51 0.64 -0.23
C VAL A 7 7.83 0.41 1.12
N LEU A 8 6.81 1.20 1.41
CA LEU A 8 5.96 1.04 2.59
C LEU A 8 4.66 0.36 2.18
N CYS A 9 4.54 -0.92 2.49
CA CYS A 9 3.36 -1.73 2.25
C CYS A 9 2.38 -1.62 3.42
N LEU A 10 1.17 -1.14 3.14
CA LEU A 10 0.13 -0.88 4.14
C LEU A 10 -0.96 -1.94 3.99
N ALA A 11 -0.91 -2.95 4.85
CA ALA A 11 -1.75 -4.13 4.77
C ALA A 11 -2.70 -4.22 5.96
N HIS A 12 -3.90 -4.75 5.72
CA HIS A 12 -4.89 -5.07 6.76
C HIS A 12 -4.70 -6.50 7.34
N ARG A 13 -3.67 -7.21 6.90
CA ARG A 13 -3.31 -8.57 7.34
C ARG A 13 -1.89 -8.57 7.88
N ARG A 14 -1.60 -9.53 8.76
CA ARG A 14 -0.24 -9.74 9.27
C ARG A 14 0.60 -10.49 8.24
N TRP A 15 1.91 -10.27 8.27
CA TRP A 15 2.85 -11.00 7.42
C TRP A 15 2.76 -12.52 7.64
N SER A 16 2.52 -12.93 8.90
CA SER A 16 2.41 -14.32 9.33
C SER A 16 1.08 -15.00 8.96
N CYS A 17 0.14 -14.29 8.32
CA CYS A 17 -1.08 -14.87 7.78
C CYS A 17 -0.79 -15.78 6.57
N TYR A 18 -1.85 -16.21 5.88
CA TYR A 18 -1.73 -16.99 4.65
C TYR A 18 -0.83 -16.29 3.63
N TYR A 19 0.05 -17.06 3.00
CA TYR A 19 0.97 -16.55 2.00
C TYR A 19 0.20 -16.29 0.70
N ASP A 20 -0.10 -15.01 0.46
CA ASP A 20 -0.89 -14.52 -0.66
C ASP A 20 -0.09 -13.54 -1.54
N ARG A 21 -0.79 -12.87 -2.47
CA ARG A 21 -0.23 -11.87 -3.39
C ARG A 21 0.67 -10.87 -2.68
N SER A 22 0.27 -10.38 -1.51
CA SER A 22 1.02 -9.37 -0.77
C SER A 22 2.39 -9.91 -0.32
N GLN A 23 2.46 -11.12 0.23
CA GLN A 23 3.73 -11.72 0.66
C GLN A 23 4.62 -12.09 -0.52
N HIS A 24 4.04 -12.58 -1.62
CA HIS A 24 4.78 -12.84 -2.84
C HIS A 24 5.43 -11.56 -3.40
N LEU A 25 4.64 -10.52 -3.62
CA LEU A 25 5.12 -9.27 -4.22
C LEU A 25 6.11 -8.54 -3.32
N MET A 26 5.85 -8.48 -2.01
CA MET A 26 6.75 -7.79 -1.07
C MET A 26 8.05 -8.56 -0.85
N SER A 27 8.04 -9.89 -0.93
CA SER A 27 9.27 -10.70 -0.92
C SER A 27 10.13 -10.45 -2.16
N GLU A 28 9.53 -10.34 -3.35
CA GLU A 28 10.27 -9.96 -4.56
C GLU A 28 10.82 -8.53 -4.46
N CYS A 29 10.02 -7.61 -3.93
CA CYS A 29 10.43 -6.22 -3.72
C CYS A 29 11.65 -6.11 -2.79
N ALA A 30 11.63 -6.86 -1.68
CA ALA A 30 12.70 -6.87 -0.67
C ALA A 30 14.07 -7.32 -1.21
N ARG A 31 14.12 -8.01 -2.36
CA ARG A 31 15.38 -8.41 -3.01
C ARG A 31 16.15 -7.23 -3.59
N GLN A 32 15.48 -6.11 -3.84
CA GLN A 32 16.05 -4.96 -4.55
C GLN A 32 15.92 -3.65 -3.76
N ARG A 33 14.90 -3.55 -2.89
CA ARG A 33 14.54 -2.33 -2.17
C ARG A 33 14.23 -2.67 -0.73
N ARG A 34 14.36 -1.69 0.16
CA ARG A 34 13.94 -1.86 1.55
C ARG A 34 12.42 -1.89 1.59
N THR A 35 11.86 -3.03 1.94
CA THR A 35 10.40 -3.21 1.99
C THR A 35 9.96 -3.27 3.44
N ILE A 36 9.10 -2.34 3.85
CA ILE A 36 8.53 -2.25 5.18
C ILE A 36 7.05 -2.62 5.08
N PHE A 37 6.65 -3.68 5.76
CA PHE A 37 5.28 -4.18 5.79
C PHE A 37 4.62 -3.76 7.10
N VAL A 38 3.75 -2.74 7.02
CA VAL A 38 3.01 -2.20 8.16
C VAL A 38 1.79 -3.08 8.39
N GLU A 39 1.74 -3.71 9.56
CA GLU A 39 0.62 -4.53 10.00
C GLU A 39 -0.40 -3.74 10.81
N GLU A 40 -1.56 -4.33 11.04
CA GLU A 40 -2.55 -3.81 11.97
C GLU A 40 -1.97 -3.70 13.40
N PRO A 41 -2.32 -2.64 14.14
CA PRO A 41 -1.78 -2.40 15.47
C PRO A 41 -2.22 -3.48 16.47
N GLU A 42 -1.35 -3.77 17.43
CA GLU A 42 -1.70 -4.54 18.64
C GLU A 42 -2.16 -3.59 19.75
N LEU A 43 -3.19 -3.98 20.50
CA LEU A 43 -3.77 -3.17 21.59
C LEU A 43 -3.35 -3.71 22.97
N ASP A 44 -2.04 -3.73 23.25
CA ASP A 44 -1.43 -4.53 24.31
C ASP A 44 -0.47 -3.75 25.23
N THR A 45 -0.28 -2.45 25.01
CA THR A 45 0.69 -1.63 25.73
C THR A 45 0.03 -0.51 26.56
N VAL A 46 0.79 0.11 27.46
CA VAL A 46 0.37 1.29 28.22
C VAL A 46 0.73 2.61 27.53
N ALA A 47 1.67 2.58 26.58
CA ALA A 47 2.10 3.74 25.80
C ALA A 47 2.47 3.30 24.38
N PRO A 48 2.26 4.14 23.34
CA PRO A 48 2.58 3.76 21.97
C PRO A 48 4.03 3.32 21.79
N ASP A 49 4.23 2.20 21.10
CA ASP A 49 5.53 1.61 20.79
C ASP A 49 5.52 1.00 19.37
N VAL A 50 6.69 0.61 18.86
CA VAL A 50 6.87 0.02 17.53
C VAL A 50 7.74 -1.22 17.63
N GLU A 51 7.21 -2.36 17.17
CA GLU A 51 7.99 -3.57 16.95
C GLU A 51 8.45 -3.63 15.49
N LEU A 52 9.76 -3.85 15.31
CA LEU A 52 10.38 -4.09 14.00
C LEU A 52 11.02 -5.48 13.98
N SER A 53 10.73 -6.25 12.93
CA SER A 53 11.32 -7.58 12.74
C SER A 53 11.66 -7.82 11.27
N GLU A 54 12.83 -8.39 11.01
CA GLU A 54 13.23 -8.76 9.65
C GLU A 54 12.87 -10.23 9.38
N THR A 55 12.10 -10.46 8.34
CA THR A 55 11.66 -11.79 7.92
C THR A 55 12.73 -12.50 7.11
N ARG A 56 12.56 -13.80 6.86
CA ARG A 56 13.51 -14.59 6.04
C ARG A 56 13.62 -14.11 4.59
N THR A 57 12.65 -13.34 4.10
CA THR A 57 12.65 -12.80 2.73
C THR A 57 13.23 -11.39 2.65
N GLY A 58 13.71 -10.83 3.77
CA GLY A 58 14.25 -9.46 3.85
C GLY A 58 13.18 -8.38 3.99
N VAL A 59 11.90 -8.74 4.05
CA VAL A 59 10.83 -7.82 4.40
C VAL A 59 10.94 -7.46 5.88
N ILE A 60 10.82 -6.18 6.20
CA ILE A 60 10.81 -5.66 7.58
C ILE A 60 9.35 -5.47 7.98
N THR A 61 8.85 -6.23 8.95
CA THR A 61 7.52 -5.98 9.52
C THR A 61 7.58 -4.82 10.50
N LEU A 62 6.53 -4.01 10.51
CA LEU A 62 6.29 -2.92 11.45
C LEU A 62 4.94 -3.17 12.10
N ILE A 63 4.94 -3.44 13.40
CA ILE A 63 3.71 -3.58 14.20
C ILE A 63 3.65 -2.41 15.18
N PRO A 64 2.66 -1.50 15.03
CA PRO A 64 2.41 -0.47 16.03
C PRO A 64 1.75 -1.11 17.26
N HIS A 65 2.30 -0.90 18.45
CA HIS A 65 1.66 -1.29 19.71
C HIS A 65 0.99 -0.06 20.31
N LEU A 66 -0.31 -0.14 20.59
CA LEU A 66 -1.13 0.97 21.05
C LEU A 66 -1.85 0.64 22.37
N PRO A 67 -2.14 1.65 23.21
CA PRO A 67 -3.03 1.45 24.33
C PRO A 67 -4.45 1.03 23.93
N PRO A 68 -5.12 0.16 24.69
CA PRO A 68 -6.52 -0.12 24.48
C PRO A 68 -7.39 1.12 24.81
N GLY A 69 -8.54 1.23 24.14
CA GLY A 69 -9.52 2.30 24.41
C GLY A 69 -9.25 3.64 23.73
N LEU A 70 -8.26 3.72 22.84
CA LEU A 70 -8.05 4.91 22.00
C LEU A 70 -9.22 5.12 21.03
N THR A 71 -9.55 6.39 20.79
CA THR A 71 -10.44 6.75 19.68
C THR A 71 -9.74 6.50 18.34
N LEU A 72 -10.52 6.40 17.25
CA LEU A 72 -9.98 6.25 15.91
C LEU A 72 -8.90 7.31 15.58
N GLN A 73 -9.18 8.58 15.89
CA GLN A 73 -8.24 9.67 15.65
C GLN A 73 -6.96 9.54 16.48
N GLN A 74 -7.05 9.06 17.73
CA GLN A 74 -5.88 8.81 18.57
C GLN A 74 -5.05 7.65 18.04
N SER A 75 -5.68 6.56 17.62
CA SER A 75 -5.01 5.41 17.00
C SER A 75 -4.33 5.78 15.69
N GLU A 76 -4.98 6.54 14.81
CA GLU A 76 -4.39 7.03 13.55
C GLU A 76 -3.21 7.97 13.81
N ARG A 77 -3.31 8.86 14.81
CA ARG A 77 -2.19 9.73 15.20
C ARG A 77 -1.00 8.94 15.73
N ALA A 78 -1.23 7.86 16.47
CA ALA A 78 -0.17 7.01 16.97
C ALA A 78 0.50 6.21 15.85
N GLN A 79 -0.28 5.63 14.93
CA GLN A 79 0.23 4.94 13.74
C GLN A 79 1.02 5.88 12.82
N ARG A 80 0.54 7.12 12.62
CA ARG A 80 1.28 8.16 11.88
C ARG A 80 2.68 8.34 12.45
N ARG A 81 2.78 8.50 13.78
CA ARG A 81 4.06 8.68 14.47
C ARG A 81 4.96 7.45 14.34
N ALA A 82 4.39 6.26 14.39
CA ALA A 82 5.14 5.02 14.19
C ALA A 82 5.75 4.97 12.77
N VAL A 83 4.95 5.25 11.74
CA VAL A 83 5.43 5.31 10.36
C VAL A 83 6.49 6.40 10.17
N ASP A 84 6.25 7.62 10.67
CA ASP A 84 7.20 8.73 10.59
C ASP A 84 8.53 8.39 11.24
N PHE A 85 8.49 7.76 12.42
CA PHE A 85 9.67 7.30 13.14
C PHE A 85 10.48 6.30 12.32
N VAL A 86 9.82 5.31 11.71
CA VAL A 86 10.50 4.27 10.93
C VAL A 86 11.05 4.80 9.61
N LEU A 87 10.32 5.67 8.91
CA LEU A 87 10.82 6.32 7.70
C LEU A 87 12.05 7.19 8.01
N ALA A 88 12.01 7.96 9.10
CA ALA A 88 13.15 8.76 9.56
C ALA A 88 14.33 7.86 9.96
N HIS A 89 14.09 6.74 10.65
CA HIS A 89 15.12 5.78 11.02
C HIS A 89 15.88 5.24 9.81
N TYR A 90 15.19 5.02 8.69
CA TYR A 90 15.79 4.57 7.44
C TYR A 90 16.23 5.71 6.50
N GLY A 91 16.13 6.97 6.92
CA GLY A 91 16.50 8.13 6.09
C GLY A 91 15.65 8.27 4.83
N CYS A 92 14.40 7.80 4.86
CA CYS A 92 13.50 7.85 3.71
C CYS A 92 12.56 9.05 3.78
N PHE A 93 12.62 9.90 2.75
CA PHE A 93 11.78 11.09 2.64
C PHE A 93 10.66 10.95 1.60
N HIS A 94 10.86 10.12 0.57
CA HIS A 94 9.92 9.93 -0.53
C HIS A 94 9.68 8.43 -0.83
N PRO A 95 9.03 7.67 0.07
CA PRO A 95 8.79 6.25 -0.15
C PRO A 95 7.81 6.03 -1.31
N VAL A 96 7.77 4.79 -1.83
CA VAL A 96 6.55 4.31 -2.51
C VAL A 96 5.58 3.84 -1.44
N LEU A 97 4.35 4.33 -1.46
CA LEU A 97 3.28 3.85 -0.60
C LEU A 97 2.46 2.82 -1.37
N TRP A 98 2.42 1.59 -0.86
CA TRP A 98 1.70 0.47 -1.48
C TRP A 98 0.54 0.04 -0.60
N TYR A 99 -0.69 0.36 -1.00
CA TYR A 99 -1.89 0.12 -0.21
C TYR A 99 -2.55 -1.20 -0.59
N TYR A 100 -2.79 -2.06 0.40
CA TYR A 100 -3.78 -3.15 0.35
C TYR A 100 -5.05 -2.83 1.15
N THR A 101 -5.10 -1.66 1.80
CA THR A 101 -6.29 -1.21 2.53
C THR A 101 -6.46 0.30 2.47
N PRO A 102 -7.66 0.81 2.10
CA PRO A 102 -7.96 2.23 2.18
C PRO A 102 -7.93 2.81 3.59
N LYS A 103 -7.99 1.98 4.64
CA LYS A 103 -7.96 2.47 6.03
C LYS A 103 -6.67 3.22 6.34
N ALA A 104 -5.56 2.77 5.76
CA ALA A 104 -4.24 3.29 6.09
C ALA A 104 -4.04 4.75 5.68
N ILE A 105 -4.83 5.25 4.72
CA ILE A 105 -4.79 6.66 4.31
C ILE A 105 -5.04 7.62 5.49
N GLY A 106 -5.79 7.18 6.50
CA GLY A 106 -6.06 7.98 7.71
C GLY A 106 -4.81 8.34 8.52
N PHE A 107 -3.70 7.62 8.33
CA PHE A 107 -2.43 7.91 9.02
C PHE A 107 -1.23 8.12 8.11
N THR A 108 -1.38 8.01 6.78
CA THR A 108 -0.28 8.17 5.80
C THR A 108 -0.51 9.28 4.76
N ASP A 109 -1.66 9.95 4.78
CA ASP A 109 -2.04 11.00 3.82
C ASP A 109 -1.08 12.20 3.74
N HIS A 110 -0.27 12.44 4.77
CA HIS A 110 0.72 13.52 4.86
C HIS A 110 2.08 13.18 4.24
N ILE A 111 2.33 11.92 3.89
CA ILE A 111 3.62 11.48 3.37
C ILE A 111 3.74 11.91 1.90
N ASP A 112 4.82 12.63 1.59
CA ASP A 112 5.17 12.99 0.21
C ASP A 112 5.83 11.81 -0.50
N ALA A 113 4.99 10.94 -1.05
CA ALA A 113 5.42 9.70 -1.70
C ALA A 113 6.00 9.93 -3.11
N SER A 114 6.99 9.12 -3.50
CA SER A 114 7.45 9.04 -4.89
C SER A 114 6.37 8.48 -5.81
N ALA A 115 5.58 7.53 -5.30
CA ALA A 115 4.37 7.03 -5.94
C ALA A 115 3.41 6.45 -4.90
N ILE A 116 2.13 6.44 -5.25
CA ILE A 116 1.04 5.82 -4.49
C ILE A 116 0.47 4.71 -5.36
N VAL A 117 0.63 3.48 -4.89
CA VAL A 117 0.09 2.26 -5.50
C VAL A 117 -1.12 1.82 -4.68
N TYR A 118 -2.25 1.57 -5.33
CA TYR A 118 -3.37 0.88 -4.69
C TYR A 118 -3.56 -0.49 -5.32
N ASP A 119 -3.22 -1.55 -4.59
CA ASP A 119 -3.45 -2.93 -4.99
C ASP A 119 -4.84 -3.36 -4.49
N TRP A 120 -5.84 -3.05 -5.32
CA TRP A 120 -7.26 -3.18 -5.05
C TRP A 120 -7.73 -4.60 -5.36
N LEU A 121 -7.61 -5.47 -4.36
CA LEU A 121 -8.06 -6.86 -4.41
C LEU A 121 -9.44 -7.00 -3.76
N GLU A 122 -10.28 -7.87 -4.32
CA GLU A 122 -11.56 -8.19 -3.70
C GLU A 122 -11.33 -9.00 -2.41
N GLU A 123 -11.91 -8.56 -1.29
CA GLU A 123 -12.02 -9.45 -0.13
C GLU A 123 -13.12 -10.48 -0.44
N PRO A 124 -12.91 -11.79 -0.19
CA PRO A 124 -13.94 -12.78 -0.46
C PRO A 124 -15.24 -12.38 0.25
N PRO A 125 -16.39 -12.53 -0.42
CA PRO A 125 -17.64 -11.91 0.02
C PRO A 125 -18.11 -12.51 1.36
N ALA A 126 -17.78 -11.84 2.45
CA ALA A 126 -18.56 -11.93 3.67
C ALA A 126 -19.65 -10.85 3.59
N PHE A 127 -20.78 -11.23 2.98
CA PHE A 127 -22.07 -10.52 3.04
C PHE A 127 -22.18 -9.17 2.30
N ALA A 128 -22.03 -9.16 0.97
CA ALA A 128 -22.52 -8.07 0.12
C ALA A 128 -23.94 -8.37 -0.41
N ASN A 129 -24.92 -8.49 0.48
CA ASN A 129 -26.34 -8.49 0.12
C ASN A 129 -26.79 -7.05 -0.19
N ASP A 130 -26.39 -6.46 -1.31
CA ASP A 130 -27.22 -5.40 -1.93
C ASP A 130 -26.89 -5.01 -3.38
N GLY A 131 -26.01 -5.73 -4.10
CA GLY A 131 -25.83 -5.51 -5.55
C GLY A 131 -25.38 -4.10 -5.98
N ALA A 132 -25.01 -3.23 -5.06
CA ALA A 132 -24.41 -1.92 -5.32
C ALA A 132 -23.04 -1.86 -4.63
N SER A 133 -21.98 -2.09 -5.39
CA SER A 133 -20.61 -1.81 -4.96
C SER A 133 -20.46 -0.30 -4.75
N ARG A 134 -20.77 0.16 -3.54
CA ARG A 134 -20.54 1.56 -3.14
C ARG A 134 -19.10 1.64 -2.68
N VAL A 135 -18.24 2.18 -3.54
CA VAL A 135 -16.88 2.59 -3.17
C VAL A 135 -16.97 3.46 -1.92
N GLY A 136 -16.31 3.04 -0.84
CA GLY A 136 -16.34 3.75 0.43
C GLY A 136 -15.61 5.10 0.33
N HIS A 137 -15.89 6.06 1.22
CA HIS A 137 -15.24 7.38 1.17
C HIS A 137 -13.70 7.32 1.20
N ARG A 138 -13.10 6.42 2.01
CA ARG A 138 -11.64 6.24 2.06
C ARG A 138 -11.10 5.59 0.79
N GLU A 139 -11.85 4.68 0.21
CA GLU A 139 -11.48 3.99 -1.03
C GLU A 139 -11.50 4.97 -2.20
N GLN A 140 -12.56 5.78 -2.32
CA GLN A 140 -12.60 6.87 -3.30
C GLN A 140 -11.44 7.84 -3.09
N HIS A 141 -11.18 8.23 -1.84
CA HIS A 141 -10.06 9.14 -1.55
C HIS A 141 -8.70 8.55 -1.92
N LEU A 142 -8.51 7.23 -1.75
CA LEU A 142 -7.29 6.55 -2.16
C LEU A 142 -7.21 6.40 -3.69
N LEU A 143 -8.31 6.06 -4.37
CA LEU A 143 -8.39 6.02 -5.83
C LEU A 143 -8.04 7.38 -6.45
N ASP A 144 -8.57 8.47 -5.89
CA ASP A 144 -8.28 9.84 -6.37
C ASP A 144 -6.80 10.22 -6.23
N ARG A 145 -6.08 9.60 -5.29
CA ARG A 145 -4.67 9.87 -5.00
C ARG A 145 -3.70 8.86 -5.60
N ALA A 146 -4.19 7.69 -6.01
CA ALA A 146 -3.36 6.64 -6.57
C ALA A 146 -2.74 7.12 -7.88
N HIS A 147 -1.45 6.82 -8.06
CA HIS A 147 -0.80 7.04 -9.35
C HIS A 147 -0.96 5.82 -10.25
N VAL A 148 -1.06 4.63 -9.64
CA VAL A 148 -1.33 3.38 -10.32
C VAL A 148 -2.22 2.51 -9.41
N VAL A 149 -3.20 1.87 -10.03
CA VAL A 149 -4.08 0.90 -9.38
C VAL A 149 -3.80 -0.47 -9.98
N PHE A 150 -3.65 -1.47 -9.13
CA PHE A 150 -3.60 -2.86 -9.55
C PHE A 150 -4.84 -3.59 -9.07
N THR A 151 -5.27 -4.57 -9.85
CA THR A 151 -6.37 -5.47 -9.46
C THR A 151 -5.96 -6.92 -9.66
N ASP A 152 -6.78 -7.83 -9.16
CA ASP A 152 -6.84 -9.20 -9.62
C ASP A 152 -7.58 -9.31 -10.96
N ILE A 153 -7.44 -10.47 -11.60
CA ILE A 153 -8.31 -10.89 -12.70
C ILE A 153 -9.50 -11.61 -12.08
N VAL A 154 -10.68 -11.01 -12.14
CA VAL A 154 -11.94 -11.64 -11.68
C VAL A 154 -12.75 -12.09 -12.89
N ASP A 155 -13.01 -13.38 -12.97
CA ASP A 155 -14.04 -13.95 -13.84
C ASP A 155 -15.39 -13.84 -13.12
N ASN A 156 -16.04 -12.69 -13.25
CA ASN A 156 -17.35 -12.46 -12.67
C ASN A 156 -18.42 -13.02 -13.62
N ASP A 157 -19.00 -14.19 -13.28
CA ASP A 157 -20.08 -14.94 -13.97
C ASP A 157 -21.14 -14.06 -14.69
N GLY A 158 -20.76 -13.47 -15.83
CA GLY A 158 -21.59 -12.57 -16.64
C GLY A 158 -21.64 -11.09 -16.25
N PHE A 159 -20.91 -10.62 -15.23
CA PHE A 159 -20.84 -9.19 -14.87
C PHE A 159 -19.48 -8.60 -15.24
N PRO A 160 -19.40 -7.53 -16.05
CA PRO A 160 -18.12 -6.91 -16.37
C PRO A 160 -17.50 -6.27 -15.12
N ASP A 161 -16.18 -6.46 -14.95
CA ASP A 161 -15.41 -5.72 -13.95
C ASP A 161 -15.51 -4.21 -14.24
N HIS A 162 -16.03 -3.45 -13.28
CA HIS A 162 -16.27 -2.02 -13.40
C HIS A 162 -15.09 -1.19 -12.89
N ARG A 163 -14.11 -1.80 -12.22
CA ARG A 163 -12.92 -1.10 -11.67
C ARG A 163 -12.12 -0.38 -12.76
N PRO A 164 -11.97 -0.91 -13.99
CA PRO A 164 -11.33 -0.18 -15.09
C PRO A 164 -11.97 1.17 -15.42
N LEU A 165 -13.24 1.39 -15.04
CA LEU A 165 -13.95 2.66 -15.25
C LEU A 165 -13.67 3.70 -14.16
N LEU A 166 -13.02 3.30 -13.05
CA LEU A 166 -12.85 4.11 -11.85
C LEU A 166 -11.47 4.76 -11.73
N HIS A 167 -10.48 4.32 -12.52
CA HIS A 167 -9.15 4.91 -12.51
C HIS A 167 -8.49 4.83 -13.90
N HIS A 168 -7.80 5.89 -14.30
CA HIS A 168 -7.21 6.01 -15.64
C HIS A 168 -5.95 5.14 -15.83
N ASN A 169 -5.24 4.83 -14.75
CA ASN A 169 -4.02 4.01 -14.75
C ASN A 169 -4.25 2.76 -13.89
N ILE A 170 -4.97 1.78 -14.44
CA ILE A 170 -5.39 0.56 -13.74
C ILE A 170 -5.03 -0.68 -14.56
N HIS A 171 -4.46 -1.69 -13.89
CA HIS A 171 -3.94 -2.90 -14.54
C HIS A 171 -4.29 -4.15 -13.73
N ALA A 172 -4.71 -5.22 -14.41
CA ALA A 172 -5.09 -6.47 -13.78
C ALA A 172 -3.97 -7.52 -13.86
N PHE A 173 -3.73 -8.25 -12.76
CA PHE A 173 -2.70 -9.29 -12.67
C PHE A 173 -3.21 -10.52 -11.91
N SER A 174 -2.89 -11.73 -12.39
CA SER A 174 -3.27 -13.00 -11.75
C SER A 174 -2.16 -13.69 -10.95
N GLY A 175 -0.92 -13.20 -11.02
CA GLY A 175 0.26 -13.90 -10.47
C GLY A 175 0.85 -14.96 -11.41
N GLU A 176 0.26 -15.16 -12.60
CA GLU A 176 0.77 -16.05 -13.64
C GLU A 176 1.73 -15.32 -14.61
N PRO A 177 2.68 -16.03 -15.25
CA PRO A 177 3.04 -17.43 -15.02
C PRO A 177 3.90 -17.61 -13.74
N SER A 178 4.36 -16.51 -13.12
CA SER A 178 5.07 -16.53 -11.85
C SER A 178 5.02 -15.17 -11.17
N TRP A 179 5.08 -15.17 -9.84
CA TRP A 179 5.12 -13.94 -9.04
C TRP A 179 6.32 -13.04 -9.32
N SER A 180 7.48 -13.60 -9.66
CA SER A 180 8.67 -12.79 -10.01
C SER A 180 8.46 -12.03 -11.34
N GLU A 181 7.73 -12.63 -12.28
CA GLU A 181 7.36 -11.98 -13.54
C GLU A 181 6.29 -10.92 -13.32
N THR A 182 5.23 -11.28 -12.59
CA THR A 182 4.16 -10.36 -12.20
C THR A 182 4.71 -9.14 -11.45
N TRP A 183 5.59 -9.35 -10.47
CA TRP A 183 6.24 -8.27 -9.74
C TRP A 183 7.00 -7.33 -10.67
N ARG A 184 7.76 -7.87 -11.64
CA ARG A 184 8.54 -7.04 -12.58
C ARG A 184 7.63 -6.16 -13.44
N GLN A 185 6.53 -6.71 -13.93
CA GLN A 185 5.55 -5.97 -14.73
C GLN A 185 4.85 -4.91 -13.90
N MET A 186 4.34 -5.25 -12.72
CA MET A 186 3.73 -4.29 -11.78
C MET A 186 4.71 -3.17 -11.45
N TRP A 187 5.96 -3.52 -11.13
CA TRP A 187 6.99 -2.53 -10.80
C TRP A 187 7.31 -1.58 -11.95
N SER A 188 7.27 -2.04 -13.21
CA SER A 188 7.47 -1.15 -14.37
C SER A 188 6.40 -0.05 -14.48
N HIS A 189 5.15 -0.33 -14.06
CA HIS A 189 4.10 0.68 -13.98
C HIS A 189 4.34 1.65 -12.81
N VAL A 190 4.90 1.17 -11.70
CA VAL A 190 5.30 2.02 -10.57
C VAL A 190 6.44 2.96 -10.99
N GLU A 191 7.44 2.48 -11.71
CA GLU A 191 8.54 3.30 -12.24
C GLU A 191 8.02 4.38 -13.18
N SER A 192 7.14 4.01 -14.12
CA SER A 192 6.48 4.97 -15.01
C SER A 192 5.70 6.05 -14.22
N ALA A 193 5.00 5.66 -13.15
CA ALA A 193 4.28 6.59 -12.28
C ALA A 193 5.21 7.56 -11.54
N ILE A 194 6.37 7.08 -11.06
CA ILE A 194 7.40 7.90 -10.42
C ILE A 194 7.95 8.92 -11.42
N GLU A 195 8.29 8.49 -12.64
CA GLU A 195 8.81 9.35 -13.71
C GLU A 195 7.83 10.47 -14.07
N MET A 196 6.56 10.14 -14.31
CA MET A 196 5.51 11.12 -14.61
C MET A 196 5.33 12.16 -13.50
N ARG A 197 5.42 11.76 -12.23
CA ARG A 197 5.31 12.69 -11.09
C ARG A 197 6.51 13.64 -11.01
N HIS A 198 7.73 13.13 -11.24
CA HIS A 198 8.93 13.96 -11.28
C HIS A 198 8.86 15.01 -12.40
N GLU A 199 8.37 14.65 -13.58
CA GLU A 199 8.17 15.58 -14.69
C GLU A 199 7.17 16.69 -14.32
N GLN A 200 6.02 16.35 -13.73
CA GLN A 200 5.03 17.33 -13.29
C GLN A 200 5.57 18.27 -12.21
N GLY A 201 6.35 17.76 -11.25
CA GLY A 201 6.99 18.56 -10.21
C GLY A 201 8.02 19.55 -10.77
N ASN A 202 8.83 19.13 -11.76
CA ASN A 202 9.81 19.99 -12.41
C ASN A 202 9.17 21.10 -13.25
N VAL A 203 8.06 20.81 -13.92
CA VAL A 203 7.32 21.83 -14.69
C VAL A 203 6.82 22.94 -13.76
N VAL A 204 6.25 22.60 -12.60
CA VAL A 204 5.75 23.60 -11.63
C VAL A 204 6.90 24.42 -11.01
N GLY A 205 8.06 23.81 -10.75
CA GLY A 205 9.26 24.49 -10.22
C GLY A 205 9.95 25.42 -11.22
N SER A 206 9.71 25.27 -12.52
CA SER A 206 10.34 26.09 -13.58
C SER A 206 9.66 27.44 -13.84
N PHE A 207 8.51 27.70 -13.21
CA PHE A 207 7.76 28.95 -13.31
C PHE A 207 7.78 29.79 -12.02
N SER A 208 8.68 29.50 -11.08
CA SER A 208 8.85 30.26 -9.82
C SER A 208 10.13 31.08 -9.79
#